data_AF-A0A926CY46-F1
#
_entry.id   AF-A0A926CY46-F1
#
_cell.length_a   1.000
_cell.length_b   1.000
_cell.length_c   1.000
_cell.angle_alpha   90.00
_cell.angle_beta   90.00
_cell.angle_gamma   90.00
#
_symmetry.space_group_name_H-M   'P 1'
#
loop_
_entity.id
_entity.type
_entity.pdbx_description
1 polymer ?
#
loop_
_entity_poly.entity_id
_entity_poly.type
_entity_poly.pdbx_seq_one_letter_code
_entity_poly.pdbx_strand_id
1 'polypeptide(L)'
;MTEKEKEIFDLLLTLETEAELLRIAQKVLQQERISFAEGVTLYEKASLGFTGILADHIRKSRHGDITYFNRNFHIEPTNLCVFTCKFCSYSRLIKQKDEGWVLTKDDILNIVRSYQNKPVTEVHIVGGVLPQMTVGFFVDVLKEIKVIAPHLHIKGFTAVELDYMFRKAKLSIEEGLMTLQAAGLDSLPGGGAEIFDETIREEICADKCDSATWLRIHKTAHQLGMHTNATMLYGHVENYHHRIDHMERLRQLQDETGGFNTFIPLKFRNKDNEMRHVQESSVVEDLRNYAIARIYLDNFPHIKAYWPMISRNVAQLSLNFGVDDMDGTI
;
A
#
# COMPACT_ATOMS: atom_id res chain seq x y z
N MET A 1 -8.13 25.47 19.40
CA MET A 1 -9.18 24.46 19.25
C MET A 1 -10.49 25.11 18.87
N THR A 2 -11.16 24.59 17.84
CA THR A 2 -12.53 24.95 17.44
C THR A 2 -13.56 24.44 18.47
N GLU A 3 -14.81 24.90 18.38
CA GLU A 3 -15.90 24.41 19.25
C GLU A 3 -16.13 22.89 19.07
N LYS A 4 -16.14 22.43 17.83
CA LYS A 4 -16.22 20.99 17.50
C LYS A 4 -15.05 20.18 18.08
N GLU A 5 -13.84 20.71 18.06
CA GLU A 5 -12.68 20.04 18.68
C GLU A 5 -12.82 19.96 20.21
N LYS A 6 -13.41 20.97 20.85
CA LYS A 6 -13.70 20.92 22.30
C LYS A 6 -14.74 19.85 22.61
N GLU A 7 -15.84 19.78 21.86
CA GLU A 7 -16.86 18.74 22.03
C GLU A 7 -16.28 17.33 21.85
N ILE A 8 -15.40 17.14 20.85
CA ILE A 8 -14.69 15.88 20.66
C ILE A 8 -13.81 15.57 21.87
N PHE A 9 -13.03 16.54 22.34
CA PHE A 9 -12.16 16.34 23.50
C PHE A 9 -12.96 15.97 24.76
N ASP A 10 -14.07 16.66 25.00
CA ASP A 10 -14.97 16.38 26.12
C ASP A 10 -15.57 14.97 26.03
N LEU A 11 -15.93 14.51 24.82
CA LEU A 11 -16.34 13.12 24.59
C LEU A 11 -15.21 12.13 24.89
N LEU A 12 -13.97 12.41 24.47
CA LEU A 12 -12.83 11.55 24.73
C LEU A 12 -12.51 11.42 26.23
N LEU A 13 -12.72 12.48 27.03
CA LEU A 13 -12.63 12.43 28.49
C LEU A 13 -13.61 11.42 29.13
N THR A 14 -14.74 11.14 28.47
CA THR A 14 -15.70 10.13 28.95
C THR A 14 -15.32 8.70 28.57
N LEU A 15 -14.50 8.53 27.54
CA LEU A 15 -14.10 7.23 27.00
C LEU A 15 -12.77 6.73 27.55
N GLU A 16 -11.88 7.65 27.93
CA GLU A 16 -10.51 7.33 28.29
C GLU A 16 -10.03 8.16 29.48
N THR A 17 -9.35 7.50 30.42
CA THR A 17 -8.90 8.15 31.67
C THR A 17 -7.38 8.30 31.75
N GLU A 18 -6.64 7.69 30.82
CA GLU A 18 -5.18 7.81 30.77
C GLU A 18 -4.73 9.18 30.25
N ALA A 19 -4.02 9.93 31.10
CA ALA A 19 -3.48 11.26 30.76
C ALA A 19 -2.52 11.25 29.55
N GLU A 20 -1.90 10.11 29.22
CA GLU A 20 -1.08 9.96 28.02
C GLU A 20 -1.94 9.98 26.75
N LEU A 21 -3.02 9.20 26.69
CA LEU A 21 -3.93 9.18 25.55
C LEU A 21 -4.60 10.53 25.34
N LEU A 22 -5.01 11.21 26.41
CA LEU A 22 -5.60 12.56 26.32
C LEU A 22 -4.62 13.60 25.75
N ARG A 23 -3.33 13.51 26.07
CA ARG A 23 -2.30 14.38 25.46
C ARG A 23 -2.17 14.11 23.96
N ILE A 24 -2.22 12.84 23.53
CA ILE A 24 -2.18 12.47 22.12
C ILE A 24 -3.42 13.03 21.39
N ALA A 25 -4.62 12.89 21.97
CA ALA A 25 -5.84 13.47 21.42
C ALA A 25 -5.73 14.99 21.24
N GLN A 26 -5.20 15.69 22.25
CA GLN A 26 -5.02 17.14 22.16
C GLN A 26 -4.11 17.54 21.00
N LYS A 27 -2.98 16.84 20.81
CA LYS A 27 -2.08 17.05 19.66
C LYS A 27 -2.80 16.84 18.34
N VAL A 28 -3.51 15.72 18.21
CA VAL A 28 -4.26 15.38 16.98
C VAL A 28 -5.30 16.45 16.63
N LEU A 29 -6.08 16.91 17.62
CA LEU A 29 -7.08 17.96 17.43
C LEU A 29 -6.47 19.32 17.09
N GLN A 30 -5.21 19.55 17.48
CA GLN A 30 -4.45 20.74 17.14
C GLN A 30 -3.63 20.57 15.85
N GLN A 31 -3.81 19.45 15.13
CA GLN A 31 -3.06 19.10 13.91
C GLN A 31 -1.56 18.98 14.13
N GLU A 32 -1.14 18.63 15.35
CA GLU A 32 0.25 18.39 15.70
C GLU A 32 0.63 16.93 15.46
N ARG A 33 1.82 16.73 14.90
CA ARG A 33 2.36 15.40 14.62
C ARG A 33 2.59 14.60 15.91
N ILE A 34 2.13 13.35 15.91
CA ILE A 34 2.42 12.39 16.98
C ILE A 34 3.77 11.69 16.75
N SER A 35 4.46 11.42 17.85
CA SER A 35 5.74 10.74 17.90
C SER A 35 5.59 9.22 17.74
N PHE A 36 6.71 8.56 17.51
CA PHE A 36 6.81 7.10 17.49
C PHE A 36 6.19 6.46 18.74
N ALA A 37 6.61 6.90 19.93
CA ALA A 37 6.13 6.33 21.19
C ALA A 37 4.61 6.53 21.35
N GLU A 38 4.08 7.70 20.99
CA GLU A 38 2.65 7.97 21.01
C GLU A 38 1.86 7.05 20.05
N GLY A 39 2.42 6.75 18.87
CA GLY A 39 1.84 5.78 17.94
C GLY A 39 1.77 4.36 18.52
N VAL A 40 2.82 3.92 19.21
CA VAL A 40 2.83 2.62 19.91
C VAL A 40 1.80 2.62 21.04
N THR A 41 1.75 3.68 21.85
CA THR A 41 0.76 3.85 22.92
C THR A 41 -0.68 3.74 22.39
N LEU A 42 -0.98 4.30 21.21
CA LEU A 42 -2.31 4.17 20.60
C LEU A 42 -2.67 2.70 20.29
N TYR A 43 -1.73 1.91 19.77
CA TYR A 43 -2.00 0.50 19.48
C TYR A 43 -2.19 -0.32 20.76
N GLU A 44 -1.38 -0.07 21.79
CA GLU A 44 -1.36 -0.88 23.00
C GLU A 44 -2.50 -0.55 23.97
N LYS A 45 -2.92 0.72 24.04
CA LYS A 45 -3.79 1.20 25.11
C LYS A 45 -5.12 1.78 24.63
N ALA A 46 -5.18 2.36 23.43
CA ALA A 46 -6.38 3.09 23.02
C ALA A 46 -7.55 2.16 22.68
N SER A 47 -8.73 2.52 23.18
CA SER A 47 -9.98 1.87 22.76
C SER A 47 -10.28 2.17 21.28
N LEU A 48 -11.04 1.28 20.63
CA LEU A 48 -11.45 1.47 19.24
C LEU A 48 -12.24 2.78 19.05
N GLY A 49 -13.13 3.11 20.00
CA GLY A 49 -13.92 4.34 19.97
C GLY A 49 -13.04 5.58 20.01
N PHE A 50 -12.02 5.57 20.88
CA PHE A 50 -11.04 6.67 20.98
C PHE A 50 -10.32 6.91 19.65
N THR A 51 -9.73 5.86 19.05
CA THR A 51 -9.03 6.00 17.77
C THR A 51 -9.98 6.36 16.61
N GLY A 52 -11.21 5.83 16.62
CA GLY A 52 -12.21 6.10 15.60
C GLY A 52 -12.63 7.57 15.57
N ILE A 53 -12.89 8.18 16.73
CA ILE A 53 -13.25 9.60 16.83
C ILE A 53 -12.14 10.50 16.26
N LEU A 54 -10.89 10.23 16.64
CA LEU A 54 -9.75 11.00 16.16
C LEU A 54 -9.54 10.83 14.65
N ALA A 55 -9.57 9.58 14.16
CA ALA A 55 -9.36 9.30 12.74
C ALA A 55 -10.49 9.85 11.84
N ASP A 56 -11.75 9.75 12.27
CA ASP A 56 -12.90 10.33 11.56
C ASP A 56 -12.81 11.86 11.53
N HIS A 57 -12.39 12.49 12.64
CA HIS A 57 -12.15 13.93 12.67
C HIS A 57 -11.11 14.36 11.62
N ILE A 58 -9.95 13.68 11.56
CA ILE A 58 -8.92 13.97 10.56
C ILE A 58 -9.44 13.72 9.13
N ARG A 59 -10.14 12.60 8.91
CA ARG A 59 -10.69 12.26 7.60
C ARG A 59 -11.68 13.31 7.11
N LYS A 60 -12.59 13.76 7.98
CA LYS A 60 -13.60 14.78 7.64
C LYS A 60 -13.01 16.18 7.50
N SER A 61 -11.98 16.52 8.27
CA SER A 61 -11.31 17.82 8.12
C SER A 61 -10.58 17.92 6.78
N ARG A 62 -10.05 16.80 6.25
CA ARG A 62 -9.35 16.75 4.96
C ARG A 62 -10.27 16.56 3.76
N HIS A 63 -11.32 15.73 3.89
CA HIS A 63 -12.08 15.23 2.74
C HIS A 63 -13.60 15.43 2.86
N GLY A 64 -14.09 16.03 3.95
CA GLY A 64 -15.52 16.08 4.24
C GLY A 64 -16.13 14.68 4.28
N ASP A 65 -17.22 14.47 3.56
CA ASP A 65 -17.87 13.16 3.39
C ASP A 65 -17.54 12.50 2.04
N ILE A 66 -16.63 13.08 1.23
CA ILE A 66 -16.27 12.53 -0.08
C ILE A 66 -15.52 11.22 0.12
N THR A 67 -15.92 10.17 -0.60
CA THR A 67 -15.20 8.90 -0.68
C THR A 67 -14.78 8.68 -2.12
N TYR A 68 -13.48 8.55 -2.37
CA TYR A 68 -12.89 8.43 -3.70
C TYR A 68 -12.89 6.98 -4.17
N PHE A 69 -13.00 6.81 -5.48
CA PHE A 69 -12.75 5.55 -6.19
C PHE A 69 -12.38 5.90 -7.63
N ASN A 70 -11.73 4.98 -8.35
CA ASN A 70 -11.50 5.13 -9.78
C ASN A 70 -11.98 3.90 -10.55
N ARG A 71 -11.84 3.95 -11.88
CA ARG A 71 -12.22 2.84 -12.78
C ARG A 71 -10.96 2.27 -13.37
N ASN A 72 -10.43 1.23 -12.73
CA ASN A 72 -9.22 0.54 -13.18
C ASN A 72 -9.51 -0.90 -13.63
N PHE A 73 -8.50 -1.55 -14.19
CA PHE A 73 -8.48 -2.99 -14.38
C PHE A 73 -7.07 -3.51 -14.18
N HIS A 74 -6.96 -4.79 -13.86
CA HIS A 74 -5.70 -5.43 -13.55
C HIS A 74 -5.23 -6.33 -14.69
N ILE A 75 -3.92 -6.35 -14.91
CA ILE A 75 -3.22 -7.33 -15.73
C ILE A 75 -2.20 -7.99 -14.83
N GLU A 76 -2.30 -9.31 -14.69
CA GLU A 76 -1.33 -10.13 -14.00
C GLU A 76 -0.46 -10.86 -15.02
N PRO A 77 0.76 -10.38 -15.35
CA PRO A 77 1.60 -11.00 -16.37
C PRO A 77 1.92 -12.47 -16.05
N THR A 78 2.05 -12.80 -14.78
CA THR A 78 2.27 -14.17 -14.31
C THR A 78 1.89 -14.31 -12.85
N ASN A 79 1.44 -15.50 -12.48
CA ASN A 79 1.22 -15.90 -11.10
C ASN A 79 2.33 -16.82 -10.54
N LEU A 80 3.48 -16.87 -11.22
CA LEU A 80 4.70 -17.61 -10.84
C LEU A 80 5.78 -16.63 -10.39
N CYS A 81 6.55 -16.96 -9.37
CA CYS A 81 7.57 -16.07 -8.83
C CYS A 81 8.90 -16.78 -8.57
N VAL A 82 10.02 -16.06 -8.71
CA VAL A 82 11.35 -16.54 -8.29
C VAL A 82 11.57 -16.43 -6.78
N PHE A 83 10.77 -15.61 -6.07
CA PHE A 83 10.87 -15.38 -4.64
C PHE A 83 9.99 -16.33 -3.82
N THR A 84 10.24 -16.39 -2.51
CA THR A 84 9.65 -17.37 -1.57
C THR A 84 8.92 -16.69 -0.40
N CYS A 85 8.14 -15.63 -0.67
CA CYS A 85 7.40 -14.95 0.41
C CYS A 85 6.41 -15.90 1.10
N LYS A 86 6.55 -16.10 2.41
CA LYS A 86 5.80 -17.13 3.16
C LYS A 86 4.29 -16.89 3.23
N PHE A 87 3.85 -15.65 3.04
CA PHE A 87 2.44 -15.23 3.02
C PHE A 87 1.80 -15.26 1.62
N CYS A 88 2.58 -15.50 0.56
CA CYS A 88 2.13 -15.37 -0.83
C CYS A 88 1.94 -16.73 -1.49
N SER A 89 0.79 -16.94 -2.14
CA SER A 89 0.48 -18.16 -2.90
C SER A 89 1.31 -18.33 -4.17
N TYR A 90 2.06 -17.30 -4.59
CA TYR A 90 2.96 -17.38 -5.77
C TYR A 90 4.36 -17.83 -5.39
N SER A 91 4.62 -18.06 -4.09
CA SER A 91 5.89 -18.59 -3.59
C SER A 91 6.29 -19.82 -4.39
N ARG A 92 7.54 -19.82 -4.88
CA ARG A 92 8.11 -20.93 -5.67
C ARG A 92 8.08 -22.27 -4.94
N LEU A 93 8.07 -22.25 -3.60
CA LEU A 93 7.98 -23.46 -2.78
C LEU A 93 6.60 -24.10 -2.84
N ILE A 94 5.57 -23.30 -3.07
CA ILE A 94 4.17 -23.75 -3.14
C ILE A 94 3.80 -24.04 -4.59
N LYS A 95 4.08 -23.11 -5.50
CA LYS A 95 3.58 -23.17 -6.87
C LYS A 95 4.67 -23.60 -7.85
N GLN A 96 4.43 -24.73 -8.52
CA GLN A 96 5.29 -25.22 -9.60
C GLN A 96 4.93 -24.57 -10.94
N LYS A 97 5.85 -24.63 -11.91
CA LYS A 97 5.70 -23.93 -13.20
C LYS A 97 4.48 -24.38 -14.01
N ASP A 98 4.08 -25.64 -13.86
CA ASP A 98 2.92 -26.27 -14.51
C ASP A 98 1.58 -25.88 -13.88
N GLU A 99 1.59 -25.25 -12.70
CA GLU A 99 0.40 -24.78 -11.98
C GLU A 99 0.13 -23.28 -12.20
N GLY A 100 0.91 -22.62 -13.05
CA GLY A 100 0.81 -21.19 -13.31
C GLY A 100 0.76 -20.82 -14.80
N TRP A 101 0.76 -19.52 -15.06
CA TRP A 101 0.79 -18.97 -16.42
C TRP A 101 1.86 -17.91 -16.55
N VAL A 102 2.26 -17.69 -17.80
CA VAL A 102 3.14 -16.59 -18.22
C VAL A 102 2.48 -15.99 -19.45
N LEU A 103 1.89 -14.81 -19.30
CA LEU A 103 1.27 -14.11 -20.41
C LEU A 103 2.35 -13.68 -21.41
N THR A 104 2.06 -13.86 -22.70
CA THR A 104 2.85 -13.27 -23.77
C THR A 104 2.54 -11.78 -23.88
N LYS A 105 3.36 -11.04 -24.64
CA LYS A 105 3.05 -9.66 -25.00
C LYS A 105 1.65 -9.56 -25.65
N ASP A 106 1.33 -10.46 -26.57
CA ASP A 106 0.05 -10.42 -27.30
C ASP A 106 -1.14 -10.69 -26.37
N ASP A 107 -1.00 -11.59 -25.38
CA ASP A 107 -2.04 -11.82 -24.38
C ASP A 107 -2.32 -10.55 -23.56
N ILE A 108 -1.27 -9.87 -23.09
CA ILE A 108 -1.38 -8.60 -22.36
C ILE A 108 -2.09 -7.54 -23.21
N LEU A 109 -1.68 -7.38 -24.48
CA LEU A 109 -2.29 -6.39 -25.37
C LEU A 109 -3.75 -6.75 -25.73
N ASN A 110 -4.08 -8.04 -25.83
CA ASN A 110 -5.46 -8.49 -26.04
C ASN A 110 -6.35 -8.19 -24.84
N ILE A 111 -5.82 -8.32 -23.61
CA ILE A 111 -6.53 -7.86 -22.41
C ILE A 111 -6.79 -6.37 -22.53
N VAL A 112 -5.79 -5.53 -22.82
CA VAL A 112 -5.98 -4.07 -22.98
C VAL A 112 -7.02 -3.73 -24.06
N ARG A 113 -6.98 -4.38 -25.22
CA ARG A 113 -7.98 -4.18 -26.29
C ARG A 113 -9.40 -4.48 -25.82
N SER A 114 -9.58 -5.48 -24.95
CA SER A 114 -10.91 -5.80 -24.37
C SER A 114 -11.50 -4.69 -23.48
N TYR A 115 -10.71 -3.67 -23.13
CA TYR A 115 -11.14 -2.51 -22.32
C TYR A 115 -11.24 -1.19 -23.10
N GLN A 116 -10.86 -1.11 -24.39
CA GLN A 116 -10.84 0.16 -25.15
C GLN A 116 -12.19 0.91 -25.19
N ASN A 117 -13.31 0.19 -25.14
CA ASN A 117 -14.65 0.78 -25.15
C ASN A 117 -15.30 0.84 -23.76
N LYS A 118 -14.52 0.57 -22.71
CA LYS A 118 -14.97 0.68 -21.32
C LYS A 118 -14.43 1.99 -20.75
N PRO A 119 -15.18 2.68 -19.87
CA PRO A 119 -14.73 3.91 -19.25
C PRO A 119 -13.74 3.60 -18.11
N VAL A 120 -12.61 2.98 -18.44
CA VAL A 120 -11.47 2.78 -17.54
C VAL A 120 -10.48 3.93 -17.75
N THR A 121 -9.87 4.38 -16.65
CA THR A 121 -8.91 5.48 -16.66
C THR A 121 -7.50 5.00 -16.39
N GLU A 122 -7.34 3.79 -15.87
CA GLU A 122 -6.07 3.27 -15.38
C GLU A 122 -5.98 1.74 -15.56
N VAL A 123 -4.78 1.25 -15.88
CA VAL A 123 -4.43 -0.19 -15.82
C VAL A 123 -3.39 -0.41 -14.74
N HIS A 124 -3.57 -1.45 -13.93
CA HIS A 124 -2.63 -1.89 -12.91
C HIS A 124 -1.91 -3.13 -13.42
N ILE A 125 -0.57 -3.09 -13.46
CA ILE A 125 0.24 -4.21 -13.94
C ILE A 125 1.16 -4.65 -12.80
N VAL A 126 0.79 -5.73 -12.11
CA VAL A 126 1.59 -6.35 -11.05
C VAL A 126 1.45 -7.88 -11.12
N GLY A 127 2.47 -8.60 -10.68
CA GLY A 127 2.40 -10.05 -10.61
C GLY A 127 3.62 -10.68 -9.97
N GLY A 128 3.85 -11.95 -10.30
CA GLY A 128 5.08 -12.64 -9.94
C GLY A 128 6.28 -12.17 -10.77
N VAL A 129 7.49 -12.46 -10.27
CA VAL A 129 8.75 -12.06 -10.90
C VAL A 129 9.36 -13.25 -11.61
N LEU A 130 9.62 -13.12 -12.92
CA LEU A 130 10.27 -14.16 -13.72
C LEU A 130 11.44 -13.62 -14.56
N PRO A 131 12.49 -14.43 -14.82
CA PRO A 131 13.67 -13.99 -15.56
C PRO A 131 13.39 -13.44 -16.96
N GLN A 132 12.38 -13.95 -17.67
CA GLN A 132 12.05 -13.54 -19.03
C GLN A 132 11.30 -12.20 -19.11
N MET A 133 10.72 -11.72 -18.00
CA MET A 133 10.03 -10.44 -17.92
C MET A 133 11.03 -9.31 -17.64
N THR A 134 11.79 -8.95 -18.66
CA THR A 134 12.89 -7.97 -18.56
C THR A 134 12.41 -6.54 -18.74
N VAL A 135 13.28 -5.55 -18.46
CA VAL A 135 13.03 -4.13 -18.81
C VAL A 135 12.64 -4.00 -20.29
N GLY A 136 13.37 -4.67 -21.20
CA GLY A 136 13.08 -4.62 -22.64
C GLY A 136 11.69 -5.18 -22.99
N PHE A 137 11.31 -6.31 -22.38
CA PHE A 137 9.97 -6.88 -22.57
C PHE A 137 8.87 -5.87 -22.19
N PHE A 138 9.00 -5.24 -21.01
CA PHE A 138 8.00 -4.27 -20.57
C PHE A 138 8.07 -2.93 -21.30
N VAL A 139 9.24 -2.48 -21.78
CA VAL A 139 9.32 -1.31 -22.66
C VAL A 139 8.47 -1.51 -23.91
N ASP A 140 8.55 -2.69 -24.54
CA ASP A 140 7.74 -3.01 -25.72
C ASP A 140 6.25 -3.07 -25.38
N VAL A 141 5.88 -3.69 -24.25
CA VAL A 141 4.49 -3.76 -23.77
C VAL A 141 3.93 -2.35 -23.52
N LEU A 142 4.63 -1.52 -22.75
CA LEU A 142 4.17 -0.18 -22.37
C LEU A 142 3.92 0.72 -23.59
N LYS A 143 4.86 0.71 -24.56
CA LYS A 143 4.72 1.49 -25.80
C LYS A 143 3.49 1.06 -26.59
N GLU A 144 3.27 -0.25 -26.74
CA GLU A 144 2.11 -0.79 -27.45
C GLU A 144 0.79 -0.47 -26.73
N ILE A 145 0.77 -0.51 -25.38
CA ILE A 145 -0.40 -0.07 -24.60
C ILE A 145 -0.70 1.41 -24.89
N LYS A 146 0.31 2.29 -24.90
CA LYS A 146 0.12 3.71 -25.23
C LYS A 146 -0.31 3.95 -26.68
N VAL A 147 0.03 3.07 -27.63
CA VAL A 147 -0.52 3.11 -29.00
C VAL A 147 -1.99 2.71 -29.02
N ILE A 148 -2.37 1.64 -28.31
CA ILE A 148 -3.74 1.11 -28.27
C ILE A 148 -4.68 2.04 -27.49
N ALA A 149 -4.22 2.60 -26.38
CA ALA A 149 -5.00 3.46 -25.49
C ALA A 149 -4.12 4.61 -24.93
N PRO A 150 -3.86 5.67 -25.72
CA PRO A 150 -2.97 6.77 -25.33
C PRO A 150 -3.37 7.51 -24.04
N HIS A 151 -4.67 7.51 -23.72
CA HIS A 151 -5.25 8.16 -22.55
C HIS A 151 -5.20 7.30 -21.28
N LEU A 152 -4.85 6.01 -21.39
CA LEU A 152 -4.84 5.09 -20.27
C LEU A 152 -3.61 5.34 -19.40
N HIS A 153 -3.85 5.62 -18.11
CA HIS A 153 -2.79 5.72 -17.12
C HIS A 153 -2.25 4.32 -16.81
N ILE A 154 -0.94 4.13 -16.90
CA ILE A 154 -0.28 2.86 -16.60
C ILE A 154 0.36 2.95 -15.23
N LYS A 155 -0.25 2.28 -14.26
CA LYS A 155 0.31 2.06 -12.92
C LYS A 155 0.94 0.68 -12.89
N GLY A 156 2.26 0.60 -12.83
CA GLY A 156 2.96 -0.66 -13.07
C GLY A 156 4.16 -0.86 -12.19
N PHE A 157 4.36 -2.13 -11.84
CA PHE A 157 5.51 -2.70 -11.13
C PHE A 157 5.71 -2.18 -9.71
N THR A 158 5.69 -3.12 -8.77
CA THR A 158 6.20 -2.89 -7.42
C THR A 158 7.71 -2.65 -7.45
N ALA A 159 8.25 -2.06 -6.37
CA ALA A 159 9.70 -1.92 -6.23
C ALA A 159 10.46 -3.26 -6.26
N VAL A 160 9.79 -4.38 -5.91
CA VAL A 160 10.36 -5.73 -5.99
C VAL A 160 10.60 -6.17 -7.44
N GLU A 161 9.62 -5.94 -8.32
CA GLU A 161 9.75 -6.21 -9.76
C GLU A 161 10.83 -5.32 -10.38
N LEU A 162 10.80 -4.02 -10.06
CA LEU A 162 11.75 -3.03 -10.57
C LEU A 162 13.19 -3.35 -10.16
N ASP A 163 13.44 -3.64 -8.88
CA ASP A 163 14.77 -4.02 -8.39
C ASP A 163 15.33 -5.22 -9.16
N TYR A 164 14.53 -6.28 -9.31
CA TYR A 164 14.95 -7.48 -10.03
C TYR A 164 15.29 -7.18 -11.49
N MET A 165 14.41 -6.44 -12.18
CA MET A 165 14.60 -6.05 -13.57
C MET A 165 15.85 -5.20 -13.77
N PHE A 166 16.08 -4.19 -12.92
CA PHE A 166 17.20 -3.26 -13.06
C PHE A 166 18.53 -3.93 -12.75
N ARG A 167 18.62 -4.73 -11.68
CA ARG A 167 19.84 -5.51 -11.39
C ARG A 167 20.20 -6.45 -12.52
N LYS A 168 19.21 -7.14 -13.10
CA LYS A 168 19.44 -8.05 -14.22
C LYS A 168 19.89 -7.32 -15.49
N ALA A 169 19.35 -6.12 -15.73
CA ALA A 169 19.72 -5.26 -16.85
C ALA A 169 21.03 -4.47 -16.61
N LYS A 170 21.61 -4.54 -15.39
CA LYS A 170 22.75 -3.72 -14.94
C LYS A 170 22.49 -2.22 -15.08
N LEU A 171 21.24 -1.80 -14.84
CA LEU A 171 20.84 -0.40 -14.82
C LEU A 171 20.82 0.11 -13.38
N SER A 172 21.15 1.39 -13.20
CA SER A 172 20.79 2.09 -11.97
C SER A 172 19.26 2.22 -11.88
N ILE A 173 18.77 2.50 -10.67
CA ILE A 173 17.33 2.74 -10.42
C ILE A 173 16.83 3.90 -11.29
N GLU A 174 17.61 4.99 -11.37
CA GLU A 174 17.25 6.17 -12.15
C GLU A 174 17.17 5.86 -13.65
N GLU A 175 18.20 5.23 -14.24
CA GLU A 175 18.18 4.83 -15.65
C GLU A 175 17.02 3.89 -15.97
N GLY A 176 16.77 2.91 -15.09
CA GLY A 176 15.68 1.96 -15.23
C GLY A 176 14.31 2.62 -15.21
N LEU A 177 14.06 3.50 -14.24
CA LEU A 177 12.81 4.25 -14.12
C LEU A 177 12.61 5.21 -15.30
N MET A 178 13.63 5.98 -15.67
CA MET A 178 13.57 6.86 -16.85
C MET A 178 13.27 6.08 -18.14
N THR A 179 13.85 4.88 -18.28
CA THR A 179 13.60 3.99 -19.42
C THR A 179 12.13 3.55 -19.48
N LEU A 180 11.55 3.13 -18.36
CA LEU A 180 10.15 2.70 -18.29
C LEU A 180 9.19 3.88 -18.41
N GLN A 181 9.50 5.03 -17.80
CA GLN A 181 8.72 6.26 -17.91
C GLN A 181 8.66 6.74 -19.36
N ALA A 182 9.80 6.79 -20.06
CA ALA A 182 9.85 7.13 -21.48
C ALA A 182 9.09 6.14 -22.38
N ALA A 183 8.88 4.90 -21.92
CA ALA A 183 8.07 3.90 -22.61
C ALA A 183 6.56 4.04 -22.32
N GLY A 184 6.16 4.82 -21.30
CA GLY A 184 4.76 5.10 -20.97
C GLY A 184 4.32 4.70 -19.57
N LEU A 185 5.24 4.31 -18.67
CA LEU A 185 4.90 4.08 -17.26
C LEU A 185 4.63 5.42 -16.56
N ASP A 186 3.45 5.57 -15.95
CA ASP A 186 3.02 6.86 -15.40
C ASP A 186 3.14 6.94 -13.86
N SER A 187 2.91 5.84 -13.14
CA SER A 187 3.04 5.78 -11.68
C SER A 187 3.37 4.39 -11.16
N LEU A 188 3.79 4.29 -9.89
CA LEU A 188 4.07 3.01 -9.25
C LEU A 188 2.98 2.64 -8.22
N PRO A 189 2.53 1.38 -8.17
CA PRO A 189 1.74 0.86 -7.04
C PRO A 189 2.61 0.76 -5.77
N GLY A 190 1.99 0.49 -4.62
CA GLY A 190 2.68 0.47 -3.33
C GLY A 190 3.11 -0.90 -2.82
N GLY A 191 2.91 -1.97 -3.59
CA GLY A 191 3.18 -3.34 -3.15
C GLY A 191 4.67 -3.64 -2.90
N GLY A 192 4.94 -4.77 -2.23
CA GLY A 192 6.29 -5.25 -1.96
C GLY A 192 6.95 -4.67 -0.70
N ALA A 193 6.30 -3.72 -0.04
CA ALA A 193 6.79 -3.07 1.17
C ALA A 193 6.73 -4.00 2.39
N GLU A 194 5.63 -4.75 2.55
CA GLU A 194 5.38 -5.67 3.67
C GLU A 194 5.50 -5.00 5.05
N ILE A 195 6.36 -5.53 5.93
CA ILE A 195 6.92 -4.83 7.08
C ILE A 195 8.38 -4.51 6.76
N PHE A 196 8.88 -3.36 7.21
CA PHE A 196 10.25 -2.94 6.89
C PHE A 196 11.29 -3.47 7.86
N ASP A 197 10.91 -3.68 9.12
CA ASP A 197 11.77 -4.28 10.13
C ASP A 197 12.51 -5.51 9.58
N GLU A 198 13.83 -5.47 9.68
CA GLU A 198 14.73 -6.42 9.05
C GLU A 198 14.52 -7.85 9.58
N THR A 199 14.17 -8.00 10.86
CA THR A 199 13.94 -9.32 11.47
C THR A 199 12.66 -9.96 10.96
N ILE A 200 11.59 -9.15 10.84
CA ILE A 200 10.33 -9.62 10.25
C ILE A 200 10.51 -9.92 8.77
N ARG A 201 11.23 -9.09 8.02
CA ARG A 201 11.52 -9.34 6.61
C ARG A 201 12.29 -10.63 6.38
N GLU A 202 13.32 -10.87 7.19
CA GLU A 202 14.08 -12.12 7.14
C GLU A 202 13.18 -13.33 7.39
N GLU A 203 12.21 -13.19 8.31
CA GLU A 203 11.24 -14.25 8.56
C GLU A 203 10.28 -14.47 7.38
N ILE A 204 9.71 -13.43 6.80
CA ILE A 204 8.55 -13.58 5.89
C ILE A 204 8.88 -13.46 4.40
N CYS A 205 9.98 -12.79 4.03
CA CYS A 205 10.32 -12.48 2.64
C CYS A 205 11.82 -12.14 2.39
N ALA A 206 12.76 -12.92 2.95
CA ALA A 206 14.21 -12.65 2.88
C ALA A 206 14.78 -12.46 1.46
N ASP A 207 14.25 -13.17 0.45
CA ASP A 207 14.89 -13.28 -0.86
C ASP A 207 14.66 -12.07 -1.80
N LYS A 208 13.74 -11.16 -1.46
CA LYS A 208 13.39 -10.00 -2.31
C LYS A 208 14.11 -8.74 -1.86
N CYS A 209 13.92 -7.62 -2.57
CA CYS A 209 14.58 -6.36 -2.23
C CYS A 209 14.33 -5.95 -0.76
N ASP A 210 15.34 -5.39 -0.10
CA ASP A 210 15.25 -4.92 1.28
C ASP A 210 14.43 -3.61 1.40
N SER A 211 14.17 -3.18 2.63
CA SER A 211 13.42 -1.96 2.95
C SER A 211 14.10 -0.70 2.37
N ALA A 212 15.43 -0.63 2.49
CA ALA A 212 16.23 0.49 1.99
C ALA A 212 16.15 0.62 0.46
N THR A 213 16.17 -0.51 -0.26
CA THR A 213 16.02 -0.55 -1.72
C THR A 213 14.61 -0.19 -2.14
N TRP A 214 13.59 -0.70 -1.45
CA TRP A 214 12.20 -0.30 -1.68
C TRP A 214 12.03 1.22 -1.56
N LEU A 215 12.49 1.80 -0.45
CA LEU A 215 12.42 3.25 -0.20
C LEU A 215 13.22 4.04 -1.24
N ARG A 216 14.40 3.56 -1.64
CA ARG A 216 15.24 4.21 -2.66
C ARG A 216 14.57 4.24 -4.04
N ILE A 217 13.88 3.16 -4.45
CA ILE A 217 13.13 3.13 -5.70
C ILE A 217 12.00 4.17 -5.70
N HIS A 218 11.21 4.23 -4.63
CA HIS A 218 10.14 5.23 -4.50
C HIS A 218 10.71 6.66 -4.42
N LYS A 219 11.81 6.88 -3.69
CA LYS A 219 12.51 8.17 -3.63
C LYS A 219 12.94 8.64 -5.03
N THR A 220 13.57 7.77 -5.81
CA THR A 220 14.01 8.11 -7.18
C THR A 220 12.80 8.35 -8.10
N ALA A 221 11.73 7.56 -7.98
CA ALA A 221 10.50 7.80 -8.75
C ALA A 221 9.91 9.20 -8.45
N HIS A 222 9.86 9.60 -7.18
CA HIS A 222 9.39 10.93 -6.77
C HIS A 222 10.28 12.06 -7.31
N GLN A 223 11.61 11.87 -7.29
CA GLN A 223 12.57 12.82 -7.86
C GLN A 223 12.42 12.99 -9.39
N LEU A 224 11.94 11.95 -10.07
CA LEU A 224 11.58 11.97 -11.50
C LEU A 224 10.15 12.49 -11.76
N GLY A 225 9.47 13.01 -10.73
CA GLY A 225 8.13 13.58 -10.83
C GLY A 225 7.00 12.55 -10.91
N MET A 226 7.27 11.28 -10.65
CA MET A 226 6.24 10.24 -10.60
C MET A 226 5.57 10.22 -9.22
N HIS A 227 4.28 9.94 -9.22
CA HIS A 227 3.56 9.59 -7.99
C HIS A 227 3.63 8.09 -7.71
N THR A 228 3.60 7.73 -6.44
CA THR A 228 3.54 6.32 -6.03
C THR A 228 2.58 6.12 -4.86
N ASN A 229 2.33 4.86 -4.50
CA ASN A 229 1.61 4.49 -3.27
C ASN A 229 2.55 3.74 -2.32
N ALA A 230 2.12 3.54 -1.07
CA ALA A 230 2.81 2.70 -0.10
C ALA A 230 1.83 1.70 0.53
N THR A 231 2.28 0.48 0.80
CA THR A 231 1.50 -0.55 1.49
C THR A 231 2.16 -0.94 2.81
N MET A 232 1.40 -1.52 3.73
CA MET A 232 1.93 -2.21 4.91
C MET A 232 1.16 -3.51 5.12
N LEU A 233 1.84 -4.66 5.08
CA LEU A 233 1.24 -5.95 5.42
C LEU A 233 1.14 -6.06 6.95
N TYR A 234 -0.06 -6.25 7.48
CA TYR A 234 -0.30 -6.28 8.94
C TYR A 234 -1.16 -7.47 9.38
N GLY A 235 -1.12 -7.76 10.68
CA GLY A 235 -1.93 -8.77 11.33
C GLY A 235 -1.36 -10.18 11.20
N HIS A 236 -0.04 -10.32 11.17
CA HIS A 236 0.67 -11.60 11.08
C HIS A 236 1.61 -11.79 12.29
N VAL A 237 2.92 -11.94 12.06
CA VAL A 237 3.93 -12.22 13.09
C VAL A 237 4.56 -10.95 13.67
N GLU A 238 4.26 -9.78 13.07
CA GLU A 238 4.77 -8.50 13.54
C GLU A 238 4.09 -8.03 14.82
N ASN A 239 4.76 -7.13 15.55
CA ASN A 239 4.17 -6.41 16.68
C ASN A 239 3.85 -4.96 16.30
N TYR A 240 3.21 -4.22 17.21
CA TYR A 240 2.83 -2.83 16.96
C TYR A 240 4.02 -1.89 16.76
N HIS A 241 5.16 -2.15 17.42
CA HIS A 241 6.38 -1.39 17.20
C HIS A 241 6.86 -1.51 15.75
N HIS A 242 6.81 -2.71 15.14
CA HIS A 242 7.16 -2.90 13.72
C HIS A 242 6.21 -2.15 12.77
N ARG A 243 4.92 -2.02 13.11
CA ARG A 243 3.98 -1.22 12.31
C ARG A 243 4.28 0.27 12.39
N ILE A 244 4.59 0.78 13.57
CA ILE A 244 4.96 2.18 13.75
C ILE A 244 6.32 2.49 13.10
N ASP A 245 7.32 1.60 13.21
CA ASP A 245 8.57 1.70 12.46
C ASP A 245 8.34 1.78 10.95
N HIS A 246 7.50 0.89 10.43
CA HIS A 246 7.15 0.91 9.01
C HIS A 246 6.52 2.25 8.59
N MET A 247 5.50 2.71 9.31
CA MET A 247 4.83 3.98 9.02
C MET A 247 5.75 5.19 9.23
N GLU A 248 6.66 5.15 10.19
CA GLU A 248 7.65 6.20 10.43
C GLU A 248 8.62 6.35 9.25
N ARG A 249 9.18 5.24 8.75
CA ARG A 249 10.06 5.26 7.57
C ARG A 249 9.33 5.79 6.32
N LEU A 250 8.06 5.41 6.13
CA LEU A 250 7.22 5.97 5.06
C LEU A 250 6.97 7.47 5.24
N ARG A 251 6.63 7.90 6.46
CA ARG A 251 6.36 9.29 6.82
C ARG A 251 7.59 10.17 6.58
N GLN A 252 8.78 9.70 6.94
CA GLN A 252 10.04 10.41 6.71
C GLN A 252 10.33 10.56 5.21
N LEU A 253 10.19 9.50 4.41
CA LEU A 253 10.36 9.61 2.97
C LEU A 253 9.32 10.55 2.33
N GLN A 254 8.09 10.56 2.84
CA GLN A 254 7.06 11.49 2.41
C GLN A 254 7.39 12.93 2.77
N ASP A 255 7.99 13.22 3.93
CA ASP A 255 8.48 14.56 4.27
C ASP A 255 9.58 15.01 3.30
N GLU A 256 10.45 14.09 2.86
CA GLU A 256 11.54 14.40 1.93
C GLU A 256 11.08 14.66 0.49
N THR A 257 10.04 13.96 0.03
CA THR A 257 9.73 13.88 -1.41
C THR A 257 8.29 14.21 -1.78
N GLY A 258 7.33 14.07 -0.87
CA GLY A 258 5.91 14.36 -1.11
C GLY A 258 5.23 13.54 -2.20
N GLY A 259 5.87 12.48 -2.72
CA GLY A 259 5.40 11.78 -3.92
C GLY A 259 4.40 10.64 -3.67
N PHE A 260 4.18 10.24 -2.41
CA PHE A 260 3.13 9.27 -2.10
C PHE A 260 1.74 9.89 -2.14
N ASN A 261 0.82 9.24 -2.85
CA ASN A 261 -0.60 9.64 -2.87
C ASN A 261 -1.40 8.94 -1.78
N THR A 262 -1.12 7.65 -1.56
CA THR A 262 -1.97 6.79 -0.73
C THR A 262 -1.17 5.81 0.09
N PHE A 263 -1.55 5.65 1.36
CA PHE A 263 -1.14 4.52 2.19
C PHE A 263 -2.23 3.45 2.23
N ILE A 264 -1.81 2.19 2.16
CA ILE A 264 -2.68 1.05 1.93
C ILE A 264 -2.35 -0.07 2.93
N PRO A 265 -3.07 -0.15 4.07
CA PRO A 265 -3.00 -1.31 4.94
C PRO A 265 -3.47 -2.58 4.22
N LEU A 266 -2.62 -3.60 4.16
CA LEU A 266 -2.94 -4.89 3.58
C LEU A 266 -3.06 -5.93 4.70
N LYS A 267 -4.26 -6.46 4.89
CA LYS A 267 -4.51 -7.49 5.90
C LYS A 267 -3.87 -8.82 5.46
N PHE A 268 -3.08 -9.42 6.34
CA PHE A 268 -2.61 -10.79 6.16
C PHE A 268 -3.78 -11.79 6.14
N ARG A 269 -3.71 -12.73 5.20
CA ARG A 269 -4.64 -13.86 5.08
C ARG A 269 -3.88 -15.16 5.19
N ASN A 270 -4.43 -16.13 5.91
CA ASN A 270 -3.74 -17.39 6.24
C ASN A 270 -4.11 -18.57 5.30
N LYS A 271 -4.58 -18.26 4.10
CA LYS A 271 -4.99 -19.25 3.10
C LYS A 271 -3.93 -19.39 2.01
N ASP A 272 -3.73 -20.63 1.57
CA ASP A 272 -2.88 -20.99 0.42
C ASP A 272 -1.45 -20.46 0.51
N ASN A 273 -0.88 -20.45 1.71
CA ASN A 273 0.49 -20.01 2.00
C ASN A 273 1.15 -20.81 3.15
N GLU A 274 2.44 -20.56 3.40
CA GLU A 274 3.22 -21.27 4.43
C GLU A 274 2.89 -20.79 5.85
N MET A 275 2.30 -19.59 5.96
CA MET A 275 1.87 -18.97 7.22
C MET A 275 0.44 -19.36 7.63
N ARG A 276 -0.14 -20.43 7.08
CA ARG A 276 -1.51 -20.88 7.37
C ARG A 276 -1.84 -21.16 8.85
N HIS A 277 -0.81 -21.29 9.68
CA HIS A 277 -0.91 -21.51 11.12
C HIS A 277 -1.04 -20.20 11.92
N VAL A 278 -0.70 -19.05 11.31
CA VAL A 278 -0.82 -17.72 11.90
C VAL A 278 -2.29 -17.30 11.88
N GLN A 279 -2.79 -16.78 13.00
CA GLN A 279 -4.16 -16.30 13.10
C GLN A 279 -4.32 -14.94 12.41
N GLU A 280 -5.43 -14.75 11.71
CA GLU A 280 -5.76 -13.45 11.12
C GLU A 280 -6.21 -12.47 12.21
N SER A 281 -5.93 -11.18 12.00
CA SER A 281 -6.44 -10.10 12.86
C SER A 281 -7.96 -10.08 12.94
N SER A 282 -8.49 -9.61 14.07
CA SER A 282 -9.92 -9.36 14.22
C SER A 282 -10.37 -8.10 13.46
N VAL A 283 -11.67 -7.96 13.20
CA VAL A 283 -12.22 -6.73 12.57
C VAL A 283 -11.96 -5.49 13.44
N VAL A 284 -12.01 -5.62 14.76
CA VAL A 284 -11.68 -4.53 15.69
C VAL A 284 -10.24 -4.06 15.49
N GLU A 285 -9.33 -5.01 15.28
CA GLU A 285 -7.92 -4.72 15.02
C GLU A 285 -7.70 -4.09 13.64
N ASP A 286 -8.42 -4.55 12.60
CA ASP A 286 -8.37 -3.95 11.27
C ASP A 286 -8.79 -2.47 11.30
N LEU A 287 -9.90 -2.16 11.99
CA LEU A 287 -10.40 -0.79 12.13
C LEU A 287 -9.48 0.09 12.97
N ARG A 288 -8.90 -0.45 14.06
CA ARG A 288 -7.88 0.26 14.85
C ARG A 288 -6.66 0.59 13.98
N ASN A 289 -6.20 -0.36 13.17
CA ASN A 289 -5.05 -0.17 12.27
C ASN A 289 -5.31 0.93 11.22
N TYR A 290 -6.51 0.98 10.62
CA TYR A 290 -6.89 2.11 9.73
C TYR A 290 -6.90 3.46 10.48
N ALA A 291 -7.49 3.48 11.68
CA ALA A 291 -7.60 4.70 12.46
C ALA A 291 -6.23 5.25 12.86
N ILE A 292 -5.35 4.39 13.37
CA ILE A 292 -3.99 4.77 13.74
C ILE A 292 -3.18 5.16 12.51
N ALA A 293 -3.34 4.48 11.37
CA ALA A 293 -2.68 4.91 10.13
C ALA A 293 -3.07 6.33 9.72
N ARG A 294 -4.36 6.70 9.81
CA ARG A 294 -4.83 8.07 9.55
C ARG A 294 -4.26 9.09 10.55
N ILE A 295 -4.15 8.71 11.82
CA ILE A 295 -3.61 9.57 12.87
C ILE A 295 -2.10 9.77 12.71
N TYR A 296 -1.36 8.70 12.38
CA TYR A 296 0.10 8.67 12.37
C TYR A 296 0.68 9.27 11.07
N LEU A 297 0.11 8.92 9.91
CA LEU A 297 0.57 9.38 8.60
C LEU A 297 -0.03 10.74 8.23
N ASP A 298 0.31 11.76 9.03
CA ASP A 298 -0.21 13.12 8.87
C ASP A 298 0.11 13.74 7.49
N ASN A 299 1.14 13.27 6.79
CA ASN A 299 1.58 13.78 5.49
C ASN A 299 1.20 12.90 4.28
N PHE A 300 0.41 11.83 4.49
CA PHE A 300 -0.21 11.09 3.40
C PHE A 300 -1.60 11.68 3.07
N PRO A 301 -1.89 11.97 1.79
CA PRO A 301 -3.20 12.48 1.40
C PRO A 301 -4.31 11.47 1.72
N HIS A 302 -4.16 10.23 1.26
CA HIS A 302 -5.23 9.24 1.28
C HIS A 302 -4.88 7.98 2.08
N ILE A 303 -5.89 7.38 2.71
CA ILE A 303 -5.83 6.02 3.28
C ILE A 303 -6.84 5.19 2.51
N LYS A 304 -6.37 4.11 1.87
CA LYS A 304 -7.19 3.26 0.99
C LYS A 304 -7.52 1.93 1.64
N ALA A 305 -8.74 1.47 1.40
CA ALA A 305 -9.16 0.11 1.66
C ALA A 305 -9.52 -0.61 0.35
N TYR A 306 -9.00 -1.82 0.17
CA TYR A 306 -9.39 -2.69 -0.93
C TYR A 306 -10.63 -3.51 -0.53
N TRP A 307 -11.81 -3.17 -1.07
CA TRP A 307 -13.05 -3.86 -0.70
C TRP A 307 -13.08 -5.37 -1.00
N PRO A 308 -12.32 -5.96 -1.95
CA PRO A 308 -12.27 -7.42 -2.11
C PRO A 308 -11.41 -8.10 -1.05
N MET A 309 -10.45 -7.38 -0.45
CA MET A 309 -9.55 -7.93 0.57
C MET A 309 -10.20 -7.98 1.96
N ILE A 310 -11.30 -7.26 2.16
CA ILE A 310 -12.08 -7.20 3.40
C ILE A 310 -13.55 -7.47 3.11
N SER A 311 -14.39 -7.71 4.12
CA SER A 311 -15.82 -7.86 3.85
C SER A 311 -16.46 -6.49 3.55
N ARG A 312 -17.59 -6.49 2.84
CA ARG A 312 -18.37 -5.27 2.56
C ARG A 312 -18.63 -4.42 3.82
N ASN A 313 -19.01 -5.07 4.92
CA ASN A 313 -19.31 -4.38 6.17
C ASN A 313 -18.06 -3.72 6.75
N VAL A 314 -16.90 -4.39 6.68
CA VAL A 314 -15.64 -3.83 7.18
C VAL A 314 -15.20 -2.65 6.31
N ALA A 315 -15.35 -2.74 4.98
CA ALA A 315 -15.08 -1.61 4.08
C ALA A 315 -15.96 -0.41 4.44
N GLN A 316 -17.27 -0.59 4.61
CA GLN A 316 -18.17 0.49 4.99
C GLN A 316 -17.83 1.09 6.36
N LEU A 317 -17.50 0.25 7.35
CA LEU A 317 -17.09 0.73 8.67
C LEU A 317 -15.80 1.55 8.59
N SER A 318 -14.81 1.11 7.82
CA SER A 318 -13.49 1.76 7.73
C SER A 318 -13.55 3.23 7.29
N LEU A 319 -14.62 3.65 6.60
CA LEU A 319 -14.87 5.05 6.23
C LEU A 319 -15.00 5.98 7.45
N ASN A 320 -15.43 5.43 8.59
CA ASN A 320 -15.52 6.12 9.88
C ASN A 320 -14.27 5.90 10.76
N PHE A 321 -13.26 5.21 10.24
CA PHE A 321 -11.98 4.94 10.91
C PHE A 321 -10.80 5.41 10.05
N GLY A 322 -10.99 6.51 9.30
CA GLY A 322 -9.91 7.20 8.62
C GLY A 322 -9.75 6.88 7.13
N VAL A 323 -10.46 5.90 6.57
CA VAL A 323 -10.42 5.59 5.13
C VAL A 323 -11.23 6.61 4.34
N ASP A 324 -10.66 7.08 3.22
CA ASP A 324 -11.33 8.00 2.30
C ASP A 324 -11.28 7.51 0.83
N ASP A 325 -10.46 6.50 0.53
CA ASP A 325 -10.26 5.93 -0.80
C ASP A 325 -10.67 4.44 -0.83
N MET A 326 -11.57 4.08 -1.73
CA MET A 326 -12.10 2.74 -1.93
C MET A 326 -11.71 2.21 -3.31
N ASP A 327 -11.11 1.01 -3.33
CA ASP A 327 -10.59 0.39 -4.55
C ASP A 327 -10.84 -1.12 -4.57
N GLY A 328 -10.80 -1.77 -5.72
CA GLY A 328 -11.11 -3.21 -5.74
C GLY A 328 -11.41 -3.91 -7.05
N THR A 329 -11.08 -3.35 -8.21
CA THR A 329 -10.92 -4.18 -9.42
C THR A 329 -9.50 -4.73 -9.48
N ILE A 330 -9.20 -5.62 -8.51
CA ILE A 330 -7.92 -6.37 -8.41
C ILE A 330 -7.95 -7.57 -9.35
#